data_AF-A0A925HT92-F1
#
_entry.id   AF-A0A925HT92-F1
#
_cell.length_a   1.000
_cell.length_b   1.000
_cell.length_c   1.000
_cell.angle_alpha   90.00
_cell.angle_beta   90.00
_cell.angle_gamma   90.00
#
_symmetry.space_group_name_H-M   'P 1'
#
loop_
_entity.id
_entity.type
_entity.pdbx_description
1 polymer ?
#
loop_
_entity_poly.entity_id
_entity_poly.type
_entity_poly.pdbx_seq_one_letter_code
_entity_poly.pdbx_strand_id
1 'polypeptide(L)'
;HDVEKEFPGFLNQLKWTLIIDKIVRENNIEIGREDLQAFAKQQLFGYMGGSAPLDQEQPWINDYVERMMKDRKFIDDAFHRLQTEKVFAFADAKVDAVEKEVTVEEFSKELEKHQHHQH
;
A
#
# COMPACT_ATOMS: atom_id res chain seq x y z
N HIS A 1 10.15 -25.17 24.17
CA HIS A 1 10.35 -23.90 24.90
C HIS A 1 10.80 -22.90 23.84
N ASP A 2 9.85 -22.37 23.07
CA ASP A 2 10.16 -21.54 21.88
C ASP A 2 9.60 -20.11 22.00
N VAL A 3 8.91 -19.83 23.11
CA VAL A 3 8.29 -18.53 23.40
C VAL A 3 9.34 -17.43 23.54
N GLU A 4 10.51 -17.70 24.12
CA GLU A 4 11.57 -16.69 24.32
C GLU A 4 12.28 -16.28 23.01
N LYS A 5 12.26 -17.14 21.99
CA LYS A 5 12.87 -16.83 20.67
C LYS A 5 11.93 -16.03 19.77
N GLU A 6 10.62 -16.25 19.87
CA GLU A 6 9.60 -15.58 19.06
C GLU A 6 9.17 -14.22 19.65
N PHE A 7 9.37 -14.02 20.95
CA PHE A 7 8.95 -12.81 21.68
C PHE A 7 9.54 -11.50 21.12
N PRO A 8 10.84 -11.42 20.73
CA PRO A 8 11.38 -10.20 20.11
C PRO A 8 10.73 -9.87 18.76
N GLY A 9 10.40 -10.89 17.97
CA GLY A 9 9.71 -10.73 16.69
C GLY A 9 8.29 -10.17 16.88
N PHE A 10 7.54 -10.74 17.83
CA PHE A 10 6.22 -10.25 18.21
C PHE A 10 6.25 -8.78 18.68
N LEU A 11 7.23 -8.42 19.53
CA LEU A 11 7.39 -7.04 20.00
C LEU A 11 7.69 -6.07 18.86
N ASN A 12 8.52 -6.46 17.89
CA ASN A 12 8.82 -5.63 16.73
C ASN A 12 7.57 -5.45 15.85
N GLN A 13 6.80 -6.51 15.62
CA GLN A 13 5.53 -6.42 14.88
C GLN A 13 4.55 -5.48 15.59
N LEU A 14 4.38 -5.62 16.91
CA LEU A 14 3.50 -4.76 17.70
C LEU A 14 3.95 -3.29 17.65
N LYS A 15 5.25 -3.02 17.73
CA LYS A 15 5.78 -1.66 17.57
C LYS A 15 5.44 -1.09 16.19
N TRP A 16 5.61 -1.88 15.13
CA TRP A 16 5.26 -1.46 13.78
C TRP A 16 3.77 -1.15 13.64
N THR A 17 2.89 -1.99 14.19
CA THR A 17 1.44 -1.71 14.24
C THR A 17 1.16 -0.38 14.94
N LEU A 18 1.78 -0.13 16.09
CA LEU A 18 1.58 1.11 16.84
C LEU A 18 2.12 2.35 16.10
N ILE A 19 3.24 2.23 15.39
CA ILE A 19 3.80 3.31 14.58
C ILE A 19 2.85 3.67 13.44
N ILE A 20 2.35 2.67 12.71
CA ILE A 20 1.38 2.87 11.62
C ILE A 20 0.10 3.51 12.15
N ASP A 21 -0.45 2.98 13.23
CA ASP A 21 -1.65 3.52 13.88
C ASP A 21 -1.46 4.99 14.28
N LYS A 22 -0.29 5.32 14.83
CA LYS A 22 0.05 6.71 15.21
C LYS A 22 0.13 7.62 13.99
N ILE A 23 0.80 7.20 12.92
CA ILE A 23 0.91 7.97 11.66
C ILE A 23 -0.48 8.25 11.08
N VAL A 24 -1.33 7.22 11.00
CA VAL A 24 -2.70 7.35 10.47
C VAL A 24 -3.50 8.39 11.27
N ARG A 25 -3.44 8.30 12.60
CA ARG A 25 -4.19 9.21 13.49
C ARG A 25 -3.65 10.64 13.48
N GLU A 26 -2.34 10.83 13.59
CA GLU A 26 -1.73 12.16 13.73
C GLU A 26 -1.76 12.96 12.43
N ASN A 27 -1.78 12.29 11.28
CA ASN A 27 -1.80 12.95 9.97
C ASN A 27 -3.19 12.94 9.32
N ASN A 28 -4.21 12.56 10.08
CA ASN A 28 -5.60 12.50 9.64
C ASN A 28 -5.75 11.77 8.29
N ILE A 29 -5.05 10.64 8.15
CA ILE A 29 -5.11 9.83 6.93
C ILE A 29 -6.47 9.14 6.91
N GLU A 30 -7.41 9.76 6.20
CA GLU A 30 -8.75 9.25 6.00
C GLU A 30 -8.90 8.69 4.59
N ILE A 31 -9.54 7.53 4.50
CA ILE A 31 -9.99 6.96 3.24
C ILE A 31 -11.47 7.31 3.11
N GLY A 32 -11.76 8.25 2.24
CA GLY A 32 -13.11 8.70 1.96
C GLY A 32 -13.81 7.85 0.90
N ARG A 33 -15.09 8.14 0.71
CA ARG A 33 -15.88 7.53 -0.37
C ARG A 33 -15.27 7.79 -1.75
N GLU A 34 -14.75 8.99 -1.97
CA GLU A 34 -14.13 9.38 -3.25
C GLU A 34 -12.87 8.56 -3.55
N ASP A 35 -12.03 8.31 -2.54
CA ASP A 35 -10.84 7.45 -2.68
C ASP A 35 -11.24 6.02 -3.12
N LEU A 36 -12.27 5.46 -2.49
CA LEU A 36 -12.78 4.12 -2.82
C LEU A 36 -13.38 4.06 -4.24
N GLN A 37 -14.09 5.12 -4.65
CA GLN A 37 -14.63 5.23 -6.01
C GLN A 37 -13.52 5.37 -7.05
N ALA A 38 -12.50 6.17 -6.77
CA ALA A 38 -11.33 6.31 -7.62
C ALA A 38 -10.59 4.98 -7.77
N PHE A 39 -10.41 4.25 -6.67
CA PHE A 39 -9.81 2.92 -6.69
C PHE A 39 -10.63 1.92 -7.52
N ALA A 40 -11.97 1.93 -7.40
CA ALA A 40 -12.84 1.10 -8.23
C ALA A 40 -12.69 1.41 -9.73
N LYS A 41 -12.63 2.70 -10.10
CA LYS A 41 -12.38 3.12 -11.50
C LYS A 41 -10.99 2.67 -11.98
N GLN A 42 -9.95 2.81 -11.16
CA GLN A 42 -8.61 2.34 -11.49
C GLN A 42 -8.56 0.83 -11.72
N GLN A 43 -9.22 0.02 -10.88
CA GLN A 43 -9.33 -1.42 -11.09
C GLN A 43 -10.02 -1.75 -12.41
N LEU A 44 -11.15 -1.07 -12.70
CA LEU A 44 -11.88 -1.21 -13.96
C LEU A 44 -10.98 -0.93 -15.17
N PHE A 45 -10.25 0.19 -15.16
CA PHE A 45 -9.36 0.56 -16.26
C PHE A 45 -8.15 -0.38 -16.35
N GLY A 46 -7.68 -0.91 -15.22
CA GLY A 46 -6.68 -1.98 -15.19
C GLY A 46 -7.15 -3.22 -15.96
N TYR A 47 -8.40 -3.65 -15.78
CA TYR A 47 -8.99 -4.76 -16.55
C TYR A 47 -9.14 -4.45 -18.05
N MET A 48 -9.26 -3.18 -18.43
CA MET A 48 -9.35 -2.74 -19.84
C MET A 48 -7.98 -2.57 -20.51
N GLY A 49 -6.90 -3.07 -19.91
CA GLY A 49 -5.54 -2.95 -20.44
C GLY A 49 -4.88 -1.61 -20.12
N GLY A 50 -5.31 -0.94 -19.04
CA GLY A 50 -4.72 0.31 -18.55
C GLY A 50 -5.10 1.56 -19.34
N SER A 51 -5.91 1.43 -20.39
CA SER A 51 -6.42 2.57 -21.15
C SER A 51 -7.69 3.10 -20.46
N ALA A 52 -7.56 4.22 -19.75
CA ALA A 52 -8.74 4.94 -19.29
C ALA A 52 -9.49 5.49 -20.52
N PRO A 53 -10.82 5.32 -20.61
CA PRO A 53 -11.60 5.94 -21.66
C PRO A 53 -11.46 7.47 -21.59
N LEU A 54 -11.49 8.13 -22.77
CA LEU A 54 -11.43 9.58 -22.88
C LEU A 54 -12.53 10.28 -22.05
N ASP A 55 -13.67 9.60 -21.92
CA ASP A 55 -14.77 10.00 -21.06
C ASP A 55 -14.92 9.00 -19.91
N GLN A 56 -14.68 9.47 -18.68
CA GLN A 56 -14.73 8.68 -17.45
C GLN A 56 -16.06 8.82 -16.69
N GLU A 57 -17.03 9.56 -17.25
CA GLU A 57 -18.37 9.77 -16.68
C GLU A 57 -19.45 8.93 -17.36
N GLN A 58 -19.02 7.95 -18.16
CA GLN A 58 -19.91 7.04 -18.86
C GLN A 58 -20.83 6.29 -17.87
N PRO A 59 -22.15 6.15 -18.16
CA PRO A 59 -23.11 5.54 -17.23
C PRO A 59 -22.70 4.16 -16.74
N TRP A 60 -22.15 3.32 -17.62
CA TRP A 60 -21.72 1.96 -17.27
C TRP A 60 -20.51 1.92 -16.32
N ILE A 61 -19.66 2.97 -16.31
CA ILE A 61 -18.57 3.12 -15.34
C ILE A 61 -19.16 3.41 -13.97
N ASN A 62 -20.13 4.33 -13.90
CA ASN A 62 -20.79 4.68 -12.65
C ASN A 62 -21.56 3.49 -12.07
N ASP A 63 -22.28 2.72 -12.89
CA ASP A 63 -22.97 1.50 -12.47
C ASP A 63 -21.99 0.46 -11.89
N TYR A 64 -20.84 0.28 -12.54
CA TYR A 64 -19.78 -0.60 -12.03
C TYR A 64 -19.29 -0.11 -10.67
N VAL A 65 -18.92 1.17 -10.55
CA VAL A 65 -18.42 1.76 -9.30
C VAL A 65 -19.47 1.60 -8.19
N GLU A 66 -20.74 1.90 -8.45
CA GLU A 66 -21.80 1.73 -7.46
C GLU A 66 -21.95 0.28 -6.99
N ARG A 67 -21.82 -0.69 -7.91
CA ARG A 67 -21.84 -2.11 -7.55
C ARG A 67 -20.67 -2.46 -6.63
N MET A 68 -19.47 -1.98 -6.95
CA MET A 68 -18.28 -2.21 -6.12
C MET A 68 -18.43 -1.55 -4.74
N MET A 69 -18.99 -0.33 -4.69
CA MET A 69 -19.26 0.39 -3.43
C MET A 69 -20.36 -0.25 -2.57
N LYS A 70 -21.11 -1.22 -3.10
CA LYS A 70 -22.06 -2.04 -2.32
C LYS A 70 -21.44 -3.37 -1.87
N ASP A 71 -20.31 -3.77 -2.44
CA ASP A 71 -19.58 -4.96 -2.04
C ASP A 71 -18.68 -4.63 -0.84
N ARG A 72 -19.09 -5.13 0.32
CA ARG A 72 -18.36 -4.92 1.57
C ARG A 72 -16.93 -5.47 1.51
N LYS A 73 -16.71 -6.62 0.86
CA LYS A 73 -15.37 -7.20 0.77
C LYS A 73 -14.46 -6.29 -0.04
N PHE A 74 -14.97 -5.79 -1.17
CA PHE A 74 -14.23 -4.82 -1.97
C PHE A 74 -13.89 -3.56 -1.18
N ILE A 75 -14.86 -3.00 -0.44
CA ILE A 75 -14.63 -1.79 0.38
C ILE A 75 -13.53 -2.05 1.42
N ASP A 76 -13.61 -3.17 2.14
CA ASP A 76 -12.64 -3.51 3.18
C ASP A 76 -11.24 -3.70 2.54
N ASP A 77 -11.13 -4.44 1.44
CA ASP A 77 -9.85 -4.66 0.75
C ASP A 77 -9.26 -3.36 0.18
N ALA A 78 -10.09 -2.53 -0.44
CA ALA A 78 -9.70 -1.22 -0.99
C ALA A 78 -9.24 -0.28 0.13
N PHE A 79 -9.96 -0.25 1.26
CA PHE A 79 -9.61 0.58 2.41
C PHE A 79 -8.21 0.25 2.94
N HIS A 80 -7.92 -1.03 3.21
CA HIS A 80 -6.61 -1.43 3.73
C HIS A 80 -5.48 -1.10 2.75
N ARG A 81 -5.71 -1.30 1.45
CA ARG A 81 -4.72 -1.00 0.42
C ARG A 81 -4.43 0.50 0.32
N LEU A 82 -5.49 1.31 0.21
CA LEU A 82 -5.36 2.76 0.14
C LEU A 82 -4.75 3.35 1.42
N GLN A 83 -5.11 2.82 2.59
CA GLN A 83 -4.52 3.23 3.86
C GLN A 83 -3.01 2.95 3.86
N THR A 84 -2.61 1.77 3.41
CA THR A 84 -1.20 1.38 3.29
C THR A 84 -0.46 2.31 2.33
N GLU A 85 -1.01 2.54 1.14
CA GLU A 85 -0.43 3.44 0.13
C GLU A 85 -0.27 4.87 0.65
N LYS A 86 -1.29 5.43 1.32
CA LYS A 86 -1.20 6.78 1.92
C LYS A 86 -0.18 6.85 3.06
N VAL A 87 -0.07 5.81 3.89
CA VAL A 87 0.96 5.74 4.96
C VAL A 87 2.37 5.72 4.37
N PHE A 88 2.61 4.93 3.33
CA PHE A 88 3.91 4.92 2.65
C PHE A 88 4.21 6.24 1.96
N ALA A 89 3.27 6.81 1.21
CA ALA A 89 3.45 8.11 0.56
C ALA A 89 3.76 9.22 1.58
N PHE A 90 3.12 9.18 2.75
CA PHE A 90 3.45 10.10 3.85
C PHE A 90 4.85 9.86 4.40
N ALA A 91 5.23 8.60 4.63
CA ALA A 91 6.56 8.26 5.12
C ALA A 91 7.64 8.71 4.14
N ASP A 92 7.49 8.42 2.84
CA ASP A 92 8.41 8.84 1.78
C ASP A 92 8.55 10.37 1.73
N ALA A 93 7.47 11.12 1.88
CA ALA A 93 7.50 12.58 1.92
C ALA A 93 8.22 13.17 3.16
N LYS A 94 8.42 12.36 4.21
CA LYS A 94 9.12 12.74 5.44
C LYS A 94 10.56 12.22 5.52
N VAL A 95 10.91 11.24 4.70
CA VAL A 95 12.25 10.69 4.66
C VAL A 95 13.11 11.55 3.74
N ASP A 96 14.25 12.00 4.25
CA ASP A 96 15.26 12.66 3.45
C ASP A 96 16.08 11.58 2.72
N ALA A 97 15.61 11.19 1.54
CA ALA A 97 16.21 10.11 0.77
C ALA A 97 17.55 10.58 0.17
N VAL A 98 18.66 9.99 0.64
CA VAL A 98 19.97 10.21 0.04
C VAL A 98 20.09 9.31 -1.19
N GLU A 99 19.89 9.89 -2.36
CA GLU A 99 20.08 9.20 -3.63
C GLU A 99 21.57 8.79 -3.75
N LYS A 100 21.81 7.48 -3.88
CA LYS A 100 23.14 6.92 -4.11
C LYS A 100 23.15 6.26 -5.48
N GLU A 101 23.94 6.79 -6.40
CA GLU A 101 24.26 6.08 -7.63
C GLU A 101 25.03 4.81 -7.26
N VAL A 102 24.44 3.65 -7.55
CA VAL A 102 25.08 2.35 -7.40
C VAL A 102 25.21 1.72 -8.78
N THR A 103 26.37 1.13 -9.04
CA THR A 103 26.60 0.33 -10.25
C THR A 103 25.85 -1.01 -10.15
N VAL A 104 25.59 -1.66 -11.30
CA VAL A 104 24.96 -2.99 -11.36
C VAL A 104 25.76 -4.04 -10.56
N GLU A 105 27.09 -3.90 -10.49
CA GLU A 105 27.97 -4.77 -9.72
C GLU A 105 27.82 -4.54 -8.21
N GLU A 106 27.65 -3.30 -7.77
CA GLU A 106 27.40 -2.96 -6.36
C GLU A 106 26.00 -3.40 -5.92
N PHE A 107 24.99 -3.24 -6.79
CA PHE A 107 23.64 -3.73 -6.52
C PHE A 107 23.60 -5.26 -6.39
N SER A 108 24.28 -5.98 -7.30
CA SER A 108 24.39 -7.44 -7.24
C SER A 108 25.06 -7.92 -5.96
N LYS A 109 26.13 -7.25 -5.51
CA LYS A 109 26.82 -7.58 -4.24
C LYS A 109 25.96 -7.32 -3.01
N GLU A 110 25.16 -6.25 -2.97
CA GLU A 110 24.22 -6.02 -1.87
C GLU A 110 23.10 -7.08 -1.86
N LEU A 111 22.61 -7.50 -3.03
CA LEU A 111 21.65 -8.60 -3.15
C LEU A 111 22.20 -9.94 -2.63
N GLU A 112 23.47 -10.25 -2.93
CA GLU A 112 24.15 -11.44 -2.43
C GLU A 112 24.32 -11.41 -0.90
N LYS A 113 24.65 -10.25 -0.30
CA LYS A 113 24.72 -10.10 1.16
C LYS A 113 23.39 -10.41 1.86
N HIS A 114 22.27 -10.08 1.24
CA HIS A 114 20.94 -10.41 1.76
C HIS A 114 20.58 -11.90 1.63
N GLN A 115 21.16 -12.63 0.67
CA GLN A 115 20.94 -14.09 0.54
C GLN A 115 21.65 -14.91 1.62
N HIS A 116 22.74 -14.41 2.21
CA HIS A 116 23.50 -15.14 3.23
C HIS A 116 22.80 -15.29 4.59
N HIS A 117 21.63 -14.65 4.79
CA HIS A 117 20.79 -14.84 5.97
C HIS A 117 19.65 -15.88 5.78
N GLN A 118 19.62 -16.59 4.65
CA GLN A 118 18.79 -17.79 4.46
C GLN A 118 19.66 -19.04 4.39
N HIS A 119 20.26 -19.42 5.52
CA HIS A 119 20.66 -20.80 5.80
C HIS A 119 20.61 -21.08 7.29
#